data_AF-A0A382JES7-F1
#
_entry.id   AF-A0A382JES7-F1
#
_cell.length_a   1.000
_cell.length_b   1.000
_cell.length_c   1.000
_cell.angle_alpha   90.00
_cell.angle_beta   90.00
_cell.angle_gamma   90.00
#
_symmetry.space_group_name_H-M   'P 1'
#
loop_
_entity.id
_entity.type
_entity.pdbx_description
1 polymer ?
#
loop_
_entity_poly.entity_id
_entity_poly.type
_entity_poly.pdbx_seq_one_letter_code
_entity_poly.pdbx_strand_id
1 'polypeptide(L)'
;FRLAVRMGDVDRARRLGLDLWNNEDNAATPSQRRDAALLLGAYLGAIGINDEALSLYRSLFQSSMNPDIQRDMLWRAGIAALRDGQYERARTNLSGLVSRQPTGDLNLAAQYWLAVAQEKNGDATAAAKLHATLASRYPYHYYGITARARFDELNGSIEISIPQSSPINFPSLSIDESSTQRAEYKAALALARAGLIREAAWYLRRLLDQHRGDRGLALLAARASAAGNQYASVTQILVTHFGPYLQRPAQGLPPDFWTLVYPRPFWQTVTDAAGEHGANPELLLSLMRRESRFDPEARSPVGAIGLLQIMPYTAEALAERAGVGYILTNGIDDTVLADPQVNIAISA
;
A
#
# COMPACT_ATOMS: atom_id res chain seq x y z
N PHE A 1 -25.62 -17.32 2.21
CA PHE A 1 -24.37 -17.12 2.96
C PHE A 1 -23.83 -15.68 2.89
N ARG A 2 -23.28 -15.18 1.75
CA ARG A 2 -22.65 -13.84 1.67
C ARG A 2 -23.54 -12.67 2.16
N LEU A 3 -24.84 -12.72 1.91
CA LEU A 3 -25.79 -11.72 2.41
C LEU A 3 -25.86 -11.73 3.94
N ALA A 4 -25.85 -12.90 4.59
CA ALA A 4 -25.86 -13.00 6.05
C ALA A 4 -24.60 -12.36 6.66
N VAL A 5 -23.43 -12.62 6.06
CA VAL A 5 -22.17 -11.95 6.44
C VAL A 5 -22.29 -10.43 6.30
N ARG A 6 -22.84 -9.93 5.19
CA ARG A 6 -23.03 -8.49 4.96
C ARG A 6 -23.99 -7.85 5.97
N MET A 7 -25.03 -8.57 6.39
CA MET A 7 -26.01 -8.10 7.37
C MET A 7 -25.54 -8.26 8.83
N GLY A 8 -24.39 -8.87 9.08
CA GLY A 8 -23.92 -9.16 10.44
C GLY A 8 -24.73 -10.25 11.16
N ASP A 9 -25.50 -11.06 10.44
CA ASP A 9 -26.30 -12.15 10.99
C ASP A 9 -25.39 -13.36 11.25
N VAL A 10 -24.81 -13.42 12.45
CA VAL A 10 -23.78 -14.40 12.84
C VAL A 10 -24.29 -15.84 12.73
N ASP A 11 -25.47 -16.13 13.31
CA ASP A 11 -26.01 -17.49 13.34
C ASP A 11 -26.32 -18.00 11.94
N ARG A 12 -26.93 -17.16 11.10
CA ARG A 12 -27.23 -17.52 9.72
C ARG A 12 -25.98 -17.63 8.86
N ALA A 13 -24.97 -16.78 9.09
CA ALA A 13 -23.70 -16.87 8.40
C ALA A 13 -22.96 -18.17 8.77
N ARG A 14 -22.94 -18.53 10.07
CA ARG A 14 -22.34 -19.76 10.57
C ARG A 14 -22.97 -21.00 9.98
N ARG A 15 -24.29 -21.16 10.10
CA ARG A 15 -25.02 -22.32 9.54
C ARG A 15 -24.74 -22.47 8.05
N LEU A 16 -25.11 -21.47 7.26
CA LEU A 16 -24.97 -21.53 5.80
C LEU A 16 -23.53 -21.70 5.32
N GLY A 17 -22.54 -21.16 6.06
CA GLY A 17 -21.14 -21.31 5.72
C GLY A 17 -20.61 -22.72 5.99
N LEU A 18 -21.03 -23.34 7.10
CA LEU A 18 -20.68 -24.73 7.42
C LEU A 18 -21.39 -25.72 6.49
N ASP A 19 -22.67 -25.51 6.18
CA ASP A 19 -23.42 -26.36 5.24
C ASP A 19 -22.72 -26.40 3.87
N LEU A 20 -22.28 -25.22 3.39
CA LEU A 20 -21.49 -25.11 2.16
C LEU A 20 -20.13 -25.82 2.28
N TRP A 21 -19.42 -25.63 3.38
CA TRP A 21 -18.10 -26.26 3.58
C TRP A 21 -18.19 -27.79 3.62
N ASN A 22 -19.15 -28.31 4.39
CA ASN A 22 -19.41 -29.74 4.56
C ASN A 22 -20.06 -30.38 3.33
N ASN A 23 -20.56 -29.57 2.39
CA ASN A 23 -21.27 -29.99 1.17
C ASN A 23 -22.57 -30.74 1.46
N GLU A 24 -23.34 -30.31 2.47
CA GLU A 24 -24.54 -31.02 2.91
C GLU A 24 -25.61 -31.11 1.80
N ASP A 25 -25.72 -30.08 0.96
CA ASP A 25 -26.66 -30.03 -0.17
C ASP A 25 -26.10 -30.56 -1.51
N ASN A 26 -24.84 -31.05 -1.54
CA ASN A 26 -24.12 -31.53 -2.73
C ASN A 26 -24.08 -30.59 -3.96
N ALA A 27 -24.50 -29.33 -3.82
CA ALA A 27 -24.57 -28.36 -4.92
C ALA A 27 -23.31 -27.50 -5.07
N ALA A 28 -22.40 -27.51 -4.09
CA ALA A 28 -21.25 -26.61 -4.06
C ALA A 28 -20.00 -27.26 -4.66
N THR A 29 -19.42 -26.61 -5.67
CA THR A 29 -18.11 -26.99 -6.23
C THR A 29 -17.02 -26.91 -5.17
N PRO A 30 -15.91 -27.69 -5.27
CA PRO A 30 -14.79 -27.59 -4.34
C PRO A 30 -14.25 -26.17 -4.14
N SER A 31 -14.27 -25.32 -5.19
CA SER A 31 -13.88 -23.92 -5.05
C SER A 31 -14.86 -23.13 -4.19
N GLN A 32 -16.16 -23.26 -4.44
CA GLN A 32 -17.19 -22.57 -3.65
C GLN A 32 -17.17 -22.99 -2.18
N ARG A 33 -16.92 -24.28 -1.90
CA ARG A 33 -16.78 -24.77 -0.52
C ARG A 33 -15.61 -24.10 0.19
N ARG A 34 -14.45 -24.04 -0.47
CA ARG A 34 -13.27 -23.34 0.07
C ARG A 34 -13.54 -21.86 0.27
N ASP A 35 -14.11 -21.18 -0.72
CA ASP A 35 -14.43 -19.75 -0.62
C ASP A 35 -15.42 -19.48 0.53
N ALA A 36 -16.38 -20.37 0.76
CA ALA A 36 -17.32 -20.29 1.86
C ALA A 36 -16.60 -20.43 3.22
N ALA A 37 -15.76 -21.46 3.38
CA ALA A 37 -14.99 -21.66 4.61
C ALA A 37 -13.98 -20.53 4.86
N LEU A 38 -13.33 -20.00 3.82
CA LEU A 38 -12.42 -18.86 3.91
C LEU A 38 -13.14 -17.60 4.41
N LEU A 39 -14.29 -17.29 3.80
CA LEU A 39 -15.09 -16.14 4.19
C LEU A 39 -15.67 -16.32 5.59
N LEU A 40 -16.13 -17.53 5.94
CA LEU A 40 -16.67 -17.82 7.27
C LEU A 40 -15.58 -17.68 8.33
N GLY A 41 -14.41 -18.28 8.13
CA GLY A 41 -13.29 -18.16 9.06
C GLY A 41 -12.85 -16.70 9.25
N ALA A 42 -12.76 -15.93 8.15
CA ALA A 42 -12.44 -14.51 8.22
C ALA A 42 -13.50 -13.69 8.97
N TYR A 43 -14.78 -13.97 8.73
CA TYR A 43 -15.88 -13.32 9.43
C TYR A 43 -15.87 -13.63 10.92
N LEU A 44 -15.78 -14.91 11.31
CA LEU A 44 -15.73 -15.34 12.71
C LEU A 44 -14.53 -14.72 13.44
N GLY A 45 -13.34 -14.71 12.83
CA GLY A 45 -12.16 -14.06 13.41
C GLY A 45 -12.28 -12.54 13.49
N ALA A 46 -13.05 -11.89 12.61
CA ALA A 46 -13.29 -10.44 12.68
C ALA A 46 -14.21 -10.06 13.84
N ILE A 47 -15.15 -10.94 14.22
CA ILE A 47 -16.08 -10.73 15.34
C ILE A 47 -15.60 -11.37 16.65
N GLY A 48 -14.35 -11.86 16.69
CA GLY A 48 -13.71 -12.39 17.91
C GLY A 48 -13.99 -13.86 18.23
N ILE A 49 -14.68 -14.61 17.35
CA ILE A 49 -14.92 -16.05 17.52
C ILE A 49 -13.73 -16.82 16.94
N ASN A 50 -12.58 -16.69 17.60
CA ASN A 50 -11.28 -17.10 17.07
C ASN A 50 -11.09 -18.62 17.02
N ASP A 51 -11.62 -19.38 17.97
CA ASP A 51 -11.43 -20.84 18.01
C ASP A 51 -12.06 -21.55 16.79
N GLU A 52 -13.27 -21.15 16.41
CA GLU A 52 -13.94 -21.67 15.22
C GLU A 52 -13.21 -21.25 13.94
N ALA A 53 -12.77 -19.99 13.86
CA ALA A 53 -11.97 -19.51 12.73
C ALA A 53 -10.67 -20.32 12.58
N LEU A 54 -9.96 -20.55 13.69
CA LEU A 54 -8.74 -21.35 13.73
C LEU A 54 -8.96 -22.81 13.35
N SER A 55 -10.10 -23.39 13.73
CA SER A 55 -10.49 -24.74 13.32
C SER A 55 -10.70 -24.82 11.81
N LEU A 56 -11.46 -23.87 11.24
CA LEU A 56 -11.68 -23.78 9.80
C LEU A 56 -10.39 -23.62 9.01
N TYR A 57 -9.47 -22.75 9.44
CA TYR A 57 -8.18 -22.58 8.78
C TYR A 57 -7.33 -23.85 8.84
N ARG A 58 -7.37 -24.61 9.95
CA ARG A 58 -6.69 -25.90 10.05
C ARG A 58 -7.28 -26.91 9.07
N SER A 59 -8.60 -27.04 9.01
CA SER A 59 -9.28 -27.94 8.06
C SER A 59 -8.97 -27.57 6.60
N LEU A 60 -8.98 -26.27 6.28
CA LEU A 60 -8.60 -25.77 4.96
C LEU A 60 -7.15 -26.10 4.62
N PHE A 61 -6.22 -25.90 5.55
CA PHE A 61 -4.82 -26.26 5.39
C PHE A 61 -4.64 -27.75 5.11
N GLN A 62 -5.31 -28.61 5.87
CA GLN A 62 -5.24 -30.08 5.71
C GLN A 62 -5.89 -30.56 4.41
N SER A 63 -6.91 -29.86 3.92
CA SER A 63 -7.64 -30.22 2.70
C SER A 63 -6.90 -29.84 1.40
N SER A 64 -5.78 -29.10 1.49
CA SER A 64 -5.09 -28.56 0.32
C SER A 64 -3.59 -28.83 0.32
N MET A 65 -3.10 -29.34 -0.81
CA MET A 65 -1.66 -29.45 -1.11
C MET A 65 -1.11 -28.23 -1.87
N ASN A 66 -1.95 -27.23 -2.17
CA ASN A 66 -1.51 -26.03 -2.89
C ASN A 66 -0.67 -25.14 -1.96
N PRO A 67 0.60 -24.81 -2.31
CA PRO A 67 1.47 -23.99 -1.47
C PRO A 67 0.92 -22.60 -1.13
N ASP A 68 0.22 -21.94 -2.06
CA ASP A 68 -0.36 -20.62 -1.83
C ASP A 68 -1.49 -20.67 -0.81
N ILE A 69 -2.35 -21.69 -0.92
CA ILE A 69 -3.43 -21.93 0.04
C ILE A 69 -2.83 -22.24 1.41
N GLN A 70 -1.81 -23.11 1.49
CA GLN A 70 -1.15 -23.41 2.75
C GLN A 70 -0.52 -22.18 3.40
N ARG A 71 0.13 -21.31 2.61
CA ARG A 71 0.71 -20.05 3.11
C ARG A 71 -0.37 -19.10 3.63
N ASP A 72 -1.46 -18.92 2.90
CA ASP A 72 -2.58 -18.09 3.34
C ASP A 72 -3.21 -18.63 4.64
N MET A 73 -3.36 -19.95 4.78
CA MET A 73 -3.92 -20.56 5.99
C MET A 73 -3.02 -20.39 7.20
N LEU A 74 -1.70 -20.55 7.03
CA LEU A 74 -0.73 -20.31 8.10
C LEU A 74 -0.71 -18.84 8.53
N TRP A 75 -0.81 -17.91 7.56
CA TRP A 75 -0.93 -16.48 7.85
C TRP A 75 -2.18 -16.19 8.68
N ARG A 76 -3.35 -16.60 8.20
CA ARG A 76 -4.63 -16.34 8.88
C ARG A 76 -4.70 -16.99 10.25
N ALA A 77 -4.25 -18.24 10.37
CA ALA A 77 -4.20 -18.94 11.65
C ALA A 77 -3.21 -18.28 12.63
N GLY A 78 -2.06 -17.82 12.13
CA GLY A 78 -1.07 -17.10 12.93
C GLY A 78 -1.61 -15.79 13.50
N ILE A 79 -2.24 -14.97 12.64
CA ILE A 79 -2.82 -13.68 13.05
C ILE A 79 -4.04 -13.86 13.97
N ALA A 80 -4.92 -14.82 13.68
CA ALA A 80 -6.05 -15.12 14.55
C ALA A 80 -5.59 -15.59 15.94
N ALA A 81 -4.60 -16.49 16.01
CA ALA A 81 -4.02 -16.94 17.28
C ALA A 81 -3.36 -15.79 18.06
N LEU A 82 -2.70 -14.85 17.36
CA LEU A 82 -2.09 -13.69 18.00
C LEU A 82 -3.14 -12.77 18.64
N ARG A 83 -4.24 -12.52 17.94
CA ARG A 83 -5.37 -11.71 18.45
C ARG A 83 -6.04 -12.34 19.65
N ASP A 84 -6.06 -13.67 19.71
CA ASP A 84 -6.66 -14.45 20.80
C ASP A 84 -5.72 -14.66 22.00
N GLY A 85 -4.49 -14.13 21.95
CA GLY A 85 -3.50 -14.35 23.01
C GLY A 85 -2.84 -15.74 23.00
N GLN A 86 -3.12 -16.59 22.01
CA GLN A 86 -2.49 -17.90 21.83
C GLN A 86 -1.09 -17.75 21.20
N TYR A 87 -0.16 -17.09 21.90
CA TYR A 87 1.14 -16.67 21.34
C TYR A 87 2.01 -17.82 20.82
N GLU A 88 2.05 -18.95 21.53
CA GLU A 88 2.80 -20.13 21.09
C GLU A 88 2.23 -20.74 19.79
N ARG A 89 0.89 -20.74 19.67
CA ARG A 89 0.21 -21.18 18.45
C ARG A 89 0.44 -20.19 17.30
N ALA A 90 0.44 -18.89 17.58
CA ALA A 90 0.76 -17.86 16.61
C ALA A 90 2.20 -18.03 16.09
N ARG A 91 3.16 -18.18 17.00
CA ARG A 91 4.57 -18.44 16.71
C ARG A 91 4.74 -19.69 15.83
N THR A 92 4.06 -20.79 16.15
CA THR A 92 4.12 -22.03 15.37
C THR A 92 3.63 -21.83 13.94
N ASN A 93 2.45 -21.21 13.75
CA ASN A 93 1.89 -20.99 12.42
C ASN A 93 2.74 -20.01 11.59
N LEU A 94 3.15 -18.89 12.19
CA LEU A 94 3.95 -17.86 11.50
C LEU A 94 5.37 -18.35 11.18
N SER A 95 5.98 -19.14 12.06
CA SER A 95 7.25 -19.82 11.75
C SER A 95 7.06 -20.80 10.60
N GLY A 96 5.99 -21.59 10.60
CA GLY A 96 5.65 -22.50 9.51
C GLY A 96 5.42 -21.78 8.17
N LEU A 97 4.90 -20.55 8.21
CA LEU A 97 4.77 -19.68 7.04
C LEU A 97 6.14 -19.19 6.56
N VAL A 98 6.97 -18.62 7.45
CA VAL A 98 8.31 -18.12 7.10
C VAL A 98 9.18 -19.24 6.50
N SER A 99 9.13 -20.46 7.06
CA SER A 99 9.86 -21.62 6.52
C SER A 99 9.43 -22.03 5.10
N ARG A 100 8.22 -21.66 4.67
CA ARG A 100 7.70 -21.89 3.30
C ARG A 100 8.04 -20.77 2.32
N GLN A 101 8.88 -19.82 2.74
CA GLN A 101 9.43 -18.76 1.90
C GLN A 101 8.36 -18.03 1.07
N PRO A 102 7.35 -17.40 1.71
CA PRO A 102 6.45 -16.49 1.02
C PRO A 102 7.25 -15.40 0.29
N THR A 103 6.64 -14.80 -0.73
CA THR A 103 7.23 -13.70 -1.51
C THR A 103 6.50 -12.39 -1.22
N GLY A 104 7.12 -11.27 -1.63
CA GLY A 104 6.53 -9.94 -1.49
C GLY A 104 6.20 -9.55 -0.05
N ASP A 105 5.11 -8.79 0.11
CA ASP A 105 4.69 -8.23 1.40
C ASP A 105 4.32 -9.29 2.43
N LEU A 106 3.81 -10.46 1.98
CA LEU A 106 3.48 -11.57 2.88
C LEU A 106 4.71 -12.06 3.63
N ASN A 107 5.89 -12.04 3.01
CA ASN A 107 7.14 -12.42 3.69
C ASN A 107 7.50 -11.44 4.80
N LEU A 108 7.44 -10.14 4.50
CA LEU A 108 7.78 -9.09 5.45
C LEU A 108 6.79 -9.07 6.60
N ALA A 109 5.50 -9.23 6.29
CA ALA A 109 4.43 -9.36 7.27
C ALA A 109 4.62 -10.59 8.16
N ALA A 110 4.88 -11.76 7.58
CA ALA A 110 5.08 -13.00 8.33
C ALA A 110 6.26 -12.89 9.30
N GLN A 111 7.40 -12.34 8.87
CA GLN A 111 8.56 -12.14 9.72
C GLN A 111 8.28 -11.12 10.85
N TYR A 112 7.62 -10.01 10.53
CA TYR A 112 7.27 -8.99 11.53
C TYR A 112 6.34 -9.56 12.60
N TRP A 113 5.25 -10.22 12.20
CA TRP A 113 4.30 -10.77 13.16
C TRP A 113 4.83 -12.01 13.88
N LEU A 114 5.76 -12.76 13.29
CA LEU A 114 6.50 -13.79 14.01
C LEU A 114 7.33 -13.20 15.14
N ALA A 115 8.00 -12.07 14.90
CA ALA A 115 8.75 -11.35 15.94
C ALA A 115 7.81 -10.88 17.07
N VAL A 116 6.65 -10.32 16.73
CA VAL A 116 5.62 -9.94 17.71
C VAL A 116 5.13 -11.15 18.51
N ALA A 117 4.89 -12.30 17.84
CA ALA A 117 4.49 -13.53 18.52
C ALA A 117 5.58 -14.04 19.48
N GLN A 118 6.85 -13.97 19.09
CA GLN A 118 7.99 -14.35 19.92
C GLN A 118 8.12 -13.45 21.16
N GLU A 119 8.01 -12.13 20.97
CA GLU A 119 8.02 -11.15 22.06
C GLU A 119 6.93 -11.45 23.09
N LYS A 120 5.68 -11.61 22.63
CA LYS A 120 4.53 -11.91 23.50
C LYS A 120 4.62 -13.27 24.16
N ASN A 121 5.35 -14.22 23.57
CA ASN A 121 5.64 -15.53 24.13
C ASN A 121 6.86 -15.54 25.07
N GLY A 122 7.46 -14.38 25.38
CA GLY A 122 8.57 -14.23 26.31
C GLY A 122 9.98 -14.33 25.68
N ASP A 123 10.08 -14.52 24.36
CA ASP A 123 11.37 -14.60 23.64
C ASP A 123 11.74 -13.24 23.02
N ALA A 124 12.06 -12.28 23.89
CA ALA A 124 12.45 -10.92 23.48
C ALA A 124 13.74 -10.90 22.63
N THR A 125 14.65 -11.87 22.84
CA THR A 125 15.90 -11.96 22.08
C THR A 125 15.64 -12.36 20.63
N ALA A 126 14.80 -13.38 20.38
CA ALA A 126 14.44 -13.76 19.02
C ALA A 126 13.65 -12.65 18.31
N ALA A 127 12.71 -12.00 19.02
CA ALA A 127 11.95 -10.87 18.50
C ALA A 127 12.86 -9.72 18.08
N ALA A 128 13.78 -9.29 18.95
CA ALA A 128 14.73 -8.21 18.66
C ALA A 128 15.62 -8.54 17.44
N LYS A 129 16.08 -9.79 17.29
CA LYS A 129 16.86 -10.22 16.11
C LYS A 129 16.08 -10.10 14.80
N LEU A 130 14.81 -10.53 14.79
CA LEU A 130 13.95 -10.42 13.60
C LEU A 130 13.66 -8.95 13.28
N HIS A 131 13.34 -8.14 14.28
CA HIS A 131 13.09 -6.72 14.10
C HIS A 131 14.32 -5.98 13.56
N ALA A 132 15.51 -6.24 14.13
CA ALA A 132 16.78 -5.69 13.64
C ALA A 132 17.04 -6.07 12.18
N THR A 133 16.76 -7.33 11.81
CA THR A 133 16.93 -7.82 10.44
C THR A 133 16.00 -7.11 9.45
N LEU A 134 14.71 -6.99 9.77
CA LEU A 134 13.73 -6.30 8.92
C LEU A 134 14.08 -4.82 8.74
N ALA A 135 14.44 -4.16 9.83
CA ALA A 135 14.78 -2.75 9.82
C ALA A 135 16.12 -2.44 9.11
N SER A 136 17.04 -3.42 9.07
CA SER A 136 18.26 -3.33 8.27
C SER A 136 18.00 -3.57 6.78
N ARG A 137 17.25 -4.62 6.43
CA ARG A 137 17.06 -5.03 5.02
C ARG A 137 16.04 -4.19 4.27
N TYR A 138 15.05 -3.65 4.97
CA TYR A 138 13.91 -2.95 4.37
C TYR A 138 13.61 -1.61 5.07
N PRO A 139 14.60 -0.70 5.21
CA PRO A 139 14.48 0.48 6.06
C PRO A 139 13.39 1.49 5.62
N TYR A 140 12.95 1.42 4.36
CA TYR A 140 11.89 2.28 3.81
C TYR A 140 10.53 1.58 3.69
N HIS A 141 10.46 0.29 4.02
CA HIS A 141 9.22 -0.47 3.97
C HIS A 141 8.47 -0.33 5.31
N TYR A 142 7.12 -0.36 5.29
CA TYR A 142 6.28 -0.31 6.49
C TYR A 142 6.79 -1.24 7.61
N TYR A 143 6.91 -2.54 7.32
CA TYR A 143 7.41 -3.51 8.30
C TYR A 143 8.86 -3.28 8.76
N GLY A 144 9.71 -2.61 7.98
CA GLY A 144 11.06 -2.26 8.42
C GLY A 144 11.08 -1.04 9.34
N ILE A 145 10.27 -0.02 9.03
CA ILE A 145 10.09 1.17 9.88
C ILE A 145 9.46 0.76 11.21
N THR A 146 8.37 0.00 11.19
CA THR A 146 7.71 -0.48 12.42
C THR A 146 8.61 -1.45 13.19
N ALA A 147 9.40 -2.28 12.51
CA ALA A 147 10.39 -3.12 13.16
C ALA A 147 11.51 -2.31 13.83
N ARG A 148 11.97 -1.20 13.24
CA ARG A 148 12.93 -0.29 13.89
C ARG A 148 12.35 0.25 15.19
N ALA A 149 11.14 0.80 15.14
CA ALA A 149 10.49 1.35 16.33
C ALA A 149 10.33 0.30 17.43
N ARG A 150 9.86 -0.91 17.09
CA ARG A 150 9.76 -2.03 18.05
C ARG A 150 11.11 -2.49 18.56
N PHE A 151 12.13 -2.53 17.71
CA PHE A 151 13.49 -2.86 18.14
C PHE A 151 13.99 -1.85 19.18
N ASP A 152 13.81 -0.55 18.94
CA ASP A 152 14.28 0.51 19.84
C ASP A 152 13.55 0.45 21.20
N GLU A 153 12.27 0.09 21.23
CA GLU A 153 11.51 -0.18 22.48
C GLU A 153 12.08 -1.37 23.28
N LEU A 154 12.58 -2.40 22.59
CA LEU A 154 13.14 -3.62 23.21
C LEU A 154 14.63 -3.47 23.60
N ASN A 155 15.36 -2.58 22.93
CA ASN A 155 16.82 -2.42 23.03
C ASN A 155 17.30 -1.82 24.37
N GLY A 156 16.39 -1.47 25.28
CA GLY A 156 16.72 -1.08 26.66
C GLY A 156 17.25 -2.23 27.53
N SER A 157 17.07 -3.48 27.11
CA SER A 157 17.36 -4.66 27.92
C SER A 157 18.28 -5.71 27.25
N ILE A 158 18.66 -5.50 25.99
CA ILE A 158 19.32 -6.54 25.17
C ILE A 158 20.43 -5.91 24.33
N GLU A 159 21.68 -6.39 24.44
CA GLU A 159 22.81 -5.96 23.60
C GLU A 159 22.74 -6.53 22.18
N ILE A 160 21.74 -6.11 21.39
CA ILE A 160 21.69 -6.38 19.95
C ILE A 160 21.93 -5.06 19.21
N SER A 161 22.69 -5.11 18.13
CA SER A 161 22.82 -3.99 17.21
C SER A 161 22.06 -4.29 15.92
N ILE A 162 21.58 -3.24 15.27
CA ILE A 162 20.98 -3.38 13.95
C ILE A 162 22.10 -3.59 12.94
N PRO A 163 22.05 -4.67 12.13
CA PRO A 163 23.05 -4.89 11.10
C PRO A 163 23.13 -3.69 10.15
N GLN A 164 24.34 -3.17 9.92
CA GLN A 164 24.57 -2.13 8.93
C GLN A 164 24.35 -2.70 7.52
N SER A 165 23.44 -2.10 6.74
CA SER A 165 23.29 -2.44 5.33
C SER A 165 24.13 -1.50 4.48
N SER A 166 25.04 -2.02 3.65
CA SER A 166 25.79 -1.18 2.72
C SER A 166 24.83 -0.50 1.73
N PRO A 167 24.91 0.83 1.56
CA PRO A 167 24.16 1.54 0.54
C PRO A 167 24.49 1.01 -0.85
N ILE A 168 23.50 1.01 -1.74
CA ILE A 168 23.73 0.70 -3.16
C ILE A 168 24.19 1.94 -3.92
N ASN A 169 24.99 1.77 -4.97
CA ASN A 169 25.43 2.90 -5.78
C ASN A 169 24.38 3.23 -6.85
N PHE A 170 24.02 4.51 -6.95
CA PHE A 170 23.24 5.01 -8.07
C PHE A 170 24.17 5.21 -9.28
N PRO A 171 23.84 4.66 -10.46
CA PRO A 171 24.70 4.75 -11.64
C PRO A 171 24.75 6.18 -12.16
N SER A 172 25.85 6.53 -12.81
CA SER A 172 25.87 7.70 -13.69
C SER A 172 24.97 7.41 -14.89
N LEU A 173 24.02 8.31 -15.17
CA LEU A 173 23.04 8.13 -16.22
C LEU A 173 23.32 9.07 -17.39
N SER A 174 23.33 8.51 -18.60
CA SER A 174 23.25 9.23 -19.87
C SER A 174 22.04 8.72 -20.65
N ILE A 175 21.52 9.55 -21.55
CA ILE A 175 20.49 9.12 -22.50
C ILE A 175 21.21 8.46 -23.67
N ASP A 176 20.72 7.31 -24.12
CA ASP A 176 21.36 6.58 -25.21
C ASP A 176 21.27 7.37 -26.51
N GLU A 177 22.33 7.31 -27.33
CA GLU A 177 22.36 8.00 -28.63
C GLU A 177 21.16 7.58 -29.50
N SER A 178 20.82 6.28 -29.47
CA SER A 178 19.67 5.72 -30.17
C SER A 178 18.33 6.37 -29.79
N SER A 179 18.17 6.80 -28.54
CA SER A 179 17.00 7.52 -28.04
C SER A 179 17.02 8.99 -28.48
N THR A 180 18.17 9.65 -28.40
CA THR A 180 18.30 11.08 -28.74
C THR A 180 18.06 11.39 -30.22
N GLN A 181 18.30 10.43 -31.11
CA GLN A 181 18.10 10.60 -32.55
C GLN A 181 16.63 10.50 -32.99
N ARG A 182 15.76 9.98 -32.11
CA ARG A 182 14.34 9.76 -32.40
C ARG A 182 13.56 11.06 -32.55
N ALA A 183 12.55 11.03 -33.39
CA ALA A 183 11.68 12.17 -33.63
C ALA A 183 10.93 12.57 -32.34
N GLU A 184 10.52 11.60 -31.52
CA GLU A 184 9.86 11.81 -30.24
C GLU A 184 10.72 12.62 -29.27
N TYR A 185 12.02 12.33 -29.20
CA TYR A 185 12.95 13.09 -28.36
C TYR A 185 13.08 14.54 -28.83
N LYS A 186 13.28 14.74 -30.14
CA LYS A 186 13.40 16.07 -30.76
C LYS A 186 12.11 16.88 -30.58
N ALA A 187 10.95 16.25 -30.76
CA ALA A 187 9.64 16.84 -30.53
C ALA A 187 9.45 17.24 -29.06
N ALA A 188 9.80 16.37 -28.11
CA ALA A 188 9.72 16.68 -26.69
C ALA A 188 10.55 17.91 -26.31
N LEU A 189 11.78 18.03 -26.83
CA LEU A 189 12.63 19.21 -26.58
C LEU A 189 12.04 20.49 -27.19
N ALA A 190 11.47 20.42 -28.39
CA ALA A 190 10.82 21.57 -29.03
C ALA A 190 9.60 22.03 -28.23
N LEU A 191 8.74 21.10 -27.82
CA LEU A 191 7.56 21.36 -26.99
C LEU A 191 7.92 21.94 -25.63
N ALA A 192 8.96 21.39 -24.97
CA ALA A 192 9.43 21.89 -23.69
C ALA A 192 9.90 23.35 -23.78
N ARG A 193 10.64 23.71 -24.87
CA ARG A 193 11.05 25.10 -25.13
C ARG A 193 9.88 26.03 -25.40
N ALA A 194 8.78 25.51 -25.95
CA ALA A 194 7.54 26.25 -26.16
C ALA A 194 6.66 26.34 -24.90
N GLY A 195 7.09 25.78 -23.76
CA GLY A 195 6.30 25.74 -22.52
C GLY A 195 5.22 24.65 -22.47
N LEU A 196 5.14 23.80 -23.49
CA LEU A 196 4.19 22.69 -23.61
C LEU A 196 4.72 21.46 -22.86
N ILE A 197 4.84 21.58 -21.53
CA ILE A 197 5.52 20.60 -20.67
C ILE A 197 4.77 19.27 -20.60
N ARG A 198 3.42 19.30 -20.58
CA ARG A 198 2.62 18.06 -20.51
C ARG A 198 2.79 17.21 -21.77
N GLU A 199 2.79 17.86 -22.92
CA GLU A 199 2.98 17.27 -24.25
C GLU A 199 4.42 16.77 -24.39
N ALA A 200 5.42 17.55 -23.97
CA ALA A 200 6.81 17.12 -23.96
C ALA A 200 7.00 15.84 -23.12
N ALA A 201 6.44 15.81 -21.92
CA ALA A 201 6.47 14.63 -21.05
C ALA A 201 5.76 13.42 -21.70
N TRP A 202 4.66 13.63 -22.42
CA TRP A 202 3.97 12.56 -23.14
C TRP A 202 4.87 11.93 -24.22
N TYR A 203 5.55 12.73 -25.04
CA TYR A 203 6.48 12.22 -26.05
C TYR A 203 7.66 11.45 -25.44
N LEU A 204 8.21 11.93 -24.31
CA LEU A 204 9.28 11.22 -23.61
C LEU A 204 8.83 9.87 -23.05
N ARG A 205 7.61 9.79 -22.50
CA ARG A 205 7.03 8.52 -22.02
C ARG A 205 6.78 7.54 -23.16
N ARG A 206 6.23 8.02 -24.28
CA ARG A 206 6.04 7.21 -25.50
C ARG A 206 7.36 6.66 -26.03
N LEU A 207 8.42 7.48 -26.00
CA LEU A 207 9.75 7.03 -26.39
C LEU A 207 10.31 5.99 -25.40
N LEU A 208 10.12 6.21 -24.10
CA LEU A 208 10.54 5.27 -23.04
C LEU A 208 9.88 3.90 -23.19
N ASP A 209 8.61 3.83 -23.60
CA ASP A 209 7.92 2.57 -23.86
C ASP A 209 8.60 1.72 -24.94
N GLN A 210 9.25 2.38 -25.90
CA GLN A 210 10.04 1.75 -26.97
C GLN A 210 11.48 1.45 -26.55
N HIS A 211 12.03 2.24 -25.61
CA HIS A 211 13.42 2.17 -25.14
C HIS A 211 13.49 1.89 -23.63
N ARG A 212 12.83 0.83 -23.15
CA ARG A 212 12.64 0.55 -21.71
C ARG A 212 13.94 0.36 -20.90
N GLY A 213 15.06 0.07 -21.57
CA GLY A 213 16.37 -0.08 -20.93
C GLY A 213 17.06 1.25 -20.60
N ASP A 214 16.66 2.34 -21.26
CA ASP A 214 17.33 3.64 -21.14
C ASP A 214 16.89 4.35 -19.85
N ARG A 215 17.68 4.16 -18.78
CA ARG A 215 17.43 4.79 -17.47
C ARG A 215 17.67 6.30 -17.48
N GLY A 216 18.51 6.81 -18.38
CA GLY A 216 18.68 8.26 -18.56
C GLY A 216 17.41 8.90 -19.09
N LEU A 217 16.82 8.29 -20.13
CA LEU A 217 15.52 8.68 -20.67
C LEU A 217 14.41 8.51 -19.63
N ALA A 218 14.42 7.43 -18.84
CA ALA A 218 13.45 7.22 -17.77
C ALA A 218 13.49 8.37 -16.75
N LEU A 219 14.67 8.77 -16.29
CA LEU A 219 14.80 9.89 -15.35
C LEU A 219 14.36 11.22 -15.97
N LEU A 220 14.68 11.46 -17.24
CA LEU A 220 14.20 12.66 -17.97
C LEU A 220 12.67 12.67 -18.09
N ALA A 221 12.06 11.53 -18.46
CA ALA A 221 10.62 11.39 -18.57
C ALA A 221 9.91 11.59 -17.22
N ALA A 222 10.49 11.09 -16.12
CA ALA A 222 9.98 11.33 -14.77
C ALA A 222 10.03 12.82 -14.40
N ARG A 223 11.14 13.52 -14.68
CA ARG A 223 11.27 14.96 -14.42
C ARG A 223 10.29 15.80 -15.23
N ALA A 224 10.17 15.52 -16.53
CA ALA A 224 9.20 16.19 -17.40
C ALA A 224 7.76 15.94 -16.93
N SER A 225 7.44 14.70 -16.52
CA SER A 225 6.12 14.35 -15.99
C SER A 225 5.83 15.09 -14.69
N ALA A 226 6.80 15.20 -13.78
CA ALA A 226 6.66 15.95 -12.54
C ALA A 226 6.44 17.45 -12.79
N ALA A 227 7.19 18.05 -13.73
CA ALA A 227 7.01 19.44 -14.14
C ALA A 227 5.65 19.70 -14.81
N GLY A 228 5.05 18.68 -15.43
CA GLY A 228 3.70 18.72 -15.96
C GLY A 228 2.62 18.22 -15.00
N ASN A 229 2.91 18.09 -13.70
CA ASN A 229 2.00 17.60 -12.64
C ASN A 229 1.40 16.19 -12.90
N GLN A 230 2.08 15.35 -13.69
CA GLN A 230 1.65 13.99 -14.05
C GLN A 230 2.22 12.95 -13.06
N TYR A 231 1.93 13.10 -11.77
CA TYR A 231 2.58 12.34 -10.68
C TYR A 231 2.31 10.83 -10.68
N ALA A 232 1.16 10.40 -11.21
CA ALA A 232 0.90 8.98 -11.45
C ALA A 232 1.96 8.36 -12.40
N SER A 233 2.35 9.09 -13.45
CA SER A 233 3.39 8.65 -14.38
C SER A 233 4.78 8.66 -13.73
N VAL A 234 5.08 9.68 -12.92
CA VAL A 234 6.34 9.76 -12.16
C VAL A 234 6.49 8.52 -11.28
N THR A 235 5.44 8.19 -10.51
CA THR A 235 5.44 7.01 -9.62
C THR A 235 5.68 5.73 -10.41
N GLN A 236 5.00 5.55 -11.53
CA GLN A 236 5.17 4.37 -12.38
C GLN A 236 6.60 4.24 -12.90
N ILE A 237 7.17 5.33 -13.43
CA ILE A 237 8.53 5.34 -13.97
C ILE A 237 9.55 5.02 -12.86
N LEU A 238 9.41 5.64 -11.68
CA LEU A 238 10.33 5.42 -10.56
C LEU A 238 10.28 3.98 -10.04
N VAL A 239 9.08 3.41 -9.89
CA VAL A 239 8.93 2.01 -9.47
C VAL A 239 9.53 1.06 -10.50
N THR A 240 9.27 1.28 -11.78
CA THR A 240 9.74 0.39 -12.86
C THR A 240 11.26 0.45 -13.07
N HIS A 241 11.85 1.64 -13.11
CA HIS A 241 13.26 1.81 -13.50
C HIS A 241 14.22 1.99 -12.31
N PHE A 242 13.70 2.39 -11.14
CA PHE A 242 14.50 2.76 -9.96
C PHE A 242 14.06 2.06 -8.67
N GLY A 243 13.24 1.00 -8.76
CA GLY A 243 12.71 0.24 -7.62
C GLY A 243 13.71 -0.12 -6.50
N PRO A 244 14.94 -0.61 -6.79
CA PRO A 244 15.92 -0.91 -5.75
C PRO A 244 16.28 0.28 -4.85
N TYR A 245 16.31 1.49 -5.41
CA TYR A 245 16.62 2.74 -4.70
C TYR A 245 15.46 3.24 -3.83
N LEU A 246 14.25 2.73 -4.06
CA LEU A 246 13.07 2.98 -3.21
C LEU A 246 13.02 2.06 -2.00
N GLN A 247 13.82 1.00 -1.98
CA GLN A 247 13.78 -0.04 -0.94
C GLN A 247 15.00 -0.01 -0.02
N ARG A 248 16.12 0.57 -0.48
CA ARG A 248 17.41 0.53 0.23
C ARG A 248 18.13 1.88 0.15
N PRO A 249 18.97 2.21 1.15
CA PRO A 249 19.80 3.40 1.11
C PRO A 249 20.71 3.38 -0.11
N ALA A 250 20.94 4.55 -0.69
CA ALA A 250 21.75 4.68 -1.90
C ALA A 250 22.67 5.91 -1.86
N GLN A 251 23.84 5.76 -2.46
CA GLN A 251 24.80 6.85 -2.66
C GLN A 251 24.73 7.34 -4.11
N GLY A 252 25.01 8.63 -4.32
CA GLY A 252 25.01 9.24 -5.65
C GLY A 252 23.61 9.47 -6.24
N LEU A 253 22.54 9.44 -5.43
CA LEU A 253 21.21 9.79 -5.88
C LEU A 253 21.19 11.24 -6.41
N PRO A 254 20.46 11.51 -7.50
CA PRO A 254 20.19 12.88 -7.92
C PRO A 254 19.57 13.70 -6.78
N PRO A 255 19.92 14.99 -6.61
CA PRO A 255 19.38 15.81 -5.51
C PRO A 255 17.85 15.90 -5.47
N ASP A 256 17.20 15.78 -6.63
CA ASP A 256 15.75 15.83 -6.80
C ASP A 256 15.06 14.46 -6.67
N PHE A 257 15.80 13.36 -6.47
CA PHE A 257 15.24 12.01 -6.49
C PHE A 257 14.08 11.85 -5.51
N TRP A 258 14.26 12.20 -4.23
CA TRP A 258 13.20 12.06 -3.23
C TRP A 258 12.03 13.02 -3.46
N THR A 259 12.27 14.19 -4.05
CA THR A 259 11.20 15.12 -4.45
C THR A 259 10.35 14.54 -5.59
N LEU A 260 10.96 13.78 -6.51
CA LEU A 260 10.23 13.03 -7.53
C LEU A 260 9.45 11.84 -6.93
N VAL A 261 10.04 11.14 -5.95
CA VAL A 261 9.40 10.00 -5.29
C VAL A 261 8.20 10.46 -4.47
N TYR A 262 8.36 11.50 -3.65
CA TYR A 262 7.36 12.05 -2.74
C TYR A 262 7.11 13.54 -3.03
N PRO A 263 6.44 13.86 -4.14
CA PRO A 263 6.12 15.24 -4.48
C PRO A 263 5.13 15.82 -3.47
N ARG A 264 5.15 17.14 -3.32
CA ARG A 264 4.24 17.91 -2.45
C ARG A 264 3.42 18.91 -3.26
N PRO A 265 2.58 18.45 -4.21
CA PRO A 265 1.69 19.36 -4.94
C PRO A 265 0.69 19.99 -3.98
N PHE A 266 0.22 21.20 -4.29
CA PHE A 266 -0.75 21.94 -3.48
C PHE A 266 -0.31 22.14 -2.02
N TRP A 267 1.01 22.18 -1.75
CA TRP A 267 1.53 22.18 -0.37
C TRP A 267 0.93 23.29 0.50
N GLN A 268 0.79 24.50 -0.04
CA GLN A 268 0.17 25.62 0.69
C GLN A 268 -1.29 25.31 1.06
N THR A 269 -2.10 24.86 0.09
CA THR A 269 -3.49 24.46 0.32
C THR A 269 -3.60 23.34 1.35
N VAL A 270 -2.69 22.36 1.30
CA VAL A 270 -2.63 21.26 2.26
C VAL A 270 -2.29 21.76 3.66
N THR A 271 -1.29 22.62 3.80
CA THR A 271 -0.88 23.15 5.12
C THR A 271 -1.94 24.05 5.73
N ASP A 272 -2.62 24.85 4.90
CA ASP A 272 -3.67 25.76 5.36
C ASP A 272 -4.87 24.94 5.89
N ALA A 273 -5.40 24.02 5.07
CA ALA A 273 -6.52 23.16 5.47
C ALA A 273 -6.18 22.26 6.67
N ALA A 274 -4.98 21.66 6.69
CA ALA A 274 -4.56 20.83 7.81
C ALA A 274 -4.40 21.66 9.10
N GLY A 275 -3.90 22.90 9.00
CA GLY A 275 -3.73 23.81 10.12
C GLY A 275 -5.07 24.23 10.74
N GLU A 276 -6.09 24.49 9.93
CA GLU A 276 -7.44 24.86 10.39
C GLU A 276 -8.11 23.77 11.24
N HIS A 277 -7.81 22.50 10.98
CA HIS A 277 -8.44 21.35 11.64
C HIS A 277 -7.50 20.56 12.57
N GLY A 278 -6.25 21.01 12.75
CA GLY A 278 -5.26 20.32 13.58
C GLY A 278 -4.82 18.96 13.01
N ALA A 279 -4.99 18.76 11.70
CA ALA A 279 -4.55 17.56 10.99
C ALA A 279 -3.04 17.62 10.68
N ASN A 280 -2.44 16.47 10.40
CA ASN A 280 -1.06 16.39 9.95
C ASN A 280 -1.00 16.57 8.41
N PRO A 281 -0.31 17.60 7.87
CA PRO A 281 -0.30 17.86 6.44
C PRO A 281 0.41 16.76 5.63
N GLU A 282 1.43 16.10 6.18
CA GLU A 282 2.07 14.94 5.53
C GLU A 282 1.15 13.72 5.48
N LEU A 283 0.27 13.51 6.47
CA LEU A 283 -0.76 12.49 6.44
C LEU A 283 -1.78 12.77 5.33
N LEU A 284 -2.21 14.03 5.19
CA LEU A 284 -3.14 14.43 4.12
C LEU A 284 -2.52 14.23 2.73
N LEU A 285 -1.24 14.59 2.54
CA LEU A 285 -0.51 14.26 1.30
C LEU A 285 -0.39 12.75 1.07
N SER A 286 -0.18 11.98 2.14
CA SER A 286 -0.07 10.51 2.05
C SER A 286 -1.38 9.87 1.61
N LEU A 287 -2.52 10.38 2.12
CA LEU A 287 -3.85 10.00 1.68
C LEU A 287 -4.08 10.39 0.22
N MET A 288 -3.76 11.64 -0.15
CA MET A 288 -3.91 12.14 -1.52
C MET A 288 -3.13 11.29 -2.54
N ARG A 289 -1.90 10.91 -2.18
CA ARG A 289 -1.08 9.99 -2.97
C ARG A 289 -1.76 8.64 -3.14
N ARG A 290 -2.35 8.11 -2.05
CA ARG A 290 -2.99 6.79 -2.04
C ARG A 290 -4.28 6.77 -2.87
N GLU A 291 -5.09 7.82 -2.74
CA GLU A 291 -6.42 7.90 -3.33
C GLU A 291 -6.38 8.23 -4.84
N SER A 292 -5.64 9.26 -5.23
CA SER A 292 -5.64 9.75 -6.63
C SER A 292 -4.27 9.72 -7.30
N ARG A 293 -3.19 9.51 -6.54
CA ARG A 293 -1.81 9.81 -6.99
C ARG A 293 -1.66 11.27 -7.43
N PHE A 294 -2.32 12.17 -6.69
CA PHE A 294 -2.32 13.62 -6.90
C PHE A 294 -3.02 14.08 -8.19
N ASP A 295 -3.97 13.29 -8.69
CA ASP A 295 -4.77 13.64 -9.86
C ASP A 295 -6.09 14.29 -9.43
N PRO A 296 -6.28 15.61 -9.65
CA PRO A 296 -7.52 16.29 -9.30
C PRO A 296 -8.71 15.85 -10.17
N GLU A 297 -8.47 15.22 -11.32
CA GLU A 297 -9.51 14.75 -12.23
C GLU A 297 -9.88 13.27 -11.97
N ALA A 298 -9.30 12.63 -10.96
CA ALA A 298 -9.55 11.23 -10.66
C ALA A 298 -11.02 10.96 -10.30
N ARG A 299 -11.61 9.93 -10.92
CA ARG A 299 -12.99 9.49 -10.67
C ARG A 299 -13.03 7.99 -10.43
N SER A 300 -13.65 7.56 -9.33
CA SER A 300 -13.84 6.14 -9.03
C SER A 300 -15.10 5.58 -9.70
N PRO A 301 -15.17 4.27 -9.96
CA PRO A 301 -16.37 3.62 -10.50
C PRO A 301 -17.61 3.74 -9.63
N VAL A 302 -17.43 4.05 -8.33
CA VAL A 302 -18.52 4.18 -7.35
C VAL A 302 -18.85 5.63 -7.04
N GLY A 303 -18.23 6.60 -7.73
CA GLY A 303 -18.57 8.02 -7.65
C GLY A 303 -17.72 8.88 -6.71
N ALA A 304 -16.54 8.41 -6.32
CA ALA A 304 -15.58 9.21 -5.55
C ALA A 304 -14.74 10.10 -6.47
N ILE A 305 -14.46 11.35 -6.09
CA ILE A 305 -13.92 12.38 -7.01
C ILE A 305 -12.73 13.10 -6.38
N GLY A 306 -11.73 13.39 -7.22
CA GLY A 306 -10.65 14.33 -6.96
C GLY A 306 -9.50 13.76 -6.16
N LEU A 307 -8.68 14.67 -5.63
CA LEU A 307 -7.40 14.39 -4.99
C LEU A 307 -7.47 13.37 -3.85
N LEU A 308 -8.55 13.42 -3.06
CA LEU A 308 -8.78 12.60 -1.87
C LEU A 308 -10.03 11.71 -2.01
N GLN A 309 -10.53 11.55 -3.25
CA GLN A 309 -11.62 10.63 -3.57
C GLN A 309 -12.84 10.80 -2.64
N ILE A 310 -13.34 12.03 -2.58
CA ILE A 310 -14.52 12.37 -1.77
C ILE A 310 -15.80 11.95 -2.49
N MET A 311 -16.72 11.35 -1.74
CA MET A 311 -18.07 11.05 -2.21
C MET A 311 -18.96 12.30 -2.14
N PRO A 312 -19.87 12.54 -3.09
CA PRO A 312 -20.77 13.71 -3.06
C PRO A 312 -21.57 13.85 -1.76
N TYR A 313 -22.13 12.75 -1.22
CA TYR A 313 -22.86 12.80 0.06
C TYR A 313 -21.95 13.13 1.25
N THR A 314 -20.66 12.77 1.18
CA THR A 314 -19.67 13.14 2.21
C THR A 314 -19.36 14.62 2.12
N ALA A 315 -19.24 15.17 0.91
CA ALA A 315 -19.06 16.60 0.70
C ALA A 315 -20.26 17.40 1.25
N GLU A 316 -21.49 16.98 0.95
CA GLU A 316 -22.72 17.58 1.50
C GLU A 316 -22.70 17.62 3.04
N ALA A 317 -22.30 16.52 3.67
CA ALA A 317 -22.28 16.40 5.13
C ALA A 317 -21.18 17.24 5.82
N LEU A 318 -20.09 17.57 5.11
CA LEU A 318 -18.91 18.19 5.70
C LEU A 318 -18.65 19.64 5.22
N ALA A 319 -19.29 20.10 4.15
CA ALA A 319 -18.99 21.37 3.50
C ALA A 319 -18.97 22.59 4.45
N GLU A 320 -19.95 22.71 5.35
CA GLU A 320 -19.99 23.82 6.32
C GLU A 320 -18.82 23.76 7.31
N ARG A 321 -18.53 22.57 7.83
CA ARG A 321 -17.44 22.35 8.80
C ARG A 321 -16.07 22.58 8.18
N ALA A 322 -15.95 22.26 6.89
CA ALA A 322 -14.74 22.44 6.09
C ALA A 322 -14.57 23.86 5.53
N GLY A 323 -15.42 24.83 5.93
CA GLY A 323 -15.29 26.22 5.48
C GLY A 323 -15.66 26.47 4.01
N VAL A 324 -16.22 25.48 3.32
CA VAL A 324 -16.62 25.55 1.90
C VAL A 324 -18.13 25.49 1.70
N GLY A 325 -18.92 25.93 2.70
CA GLY A 325 -20.39 25.87 2.69
C GLY A 325 -21.06 26.53 1.48
N TYR A 326 -20.37 27.43 0.77
CA TYR A 326 -20.85 28.04 -0.47
C TYR A 326 -21.15 27.02 -1.59
N ILE A 327 -20.56 25.82 -1.54
CA ILE A 327 -20.84 24.76 -2.52
C ILE A 327 -22.27 24.21 -2.36
N LEU A 328 -22.85 24.29 -1.16
CA LEU A 328 -24.23 23.85 -0.91
C LEU A 328 -25.24 24.78 -1.59
N THR A 329 -24.93 26.08 -1.68
CA THR A 329 -25.79 27.06 -2.34
C THR A 329 -25.60 27.08 -3.86
N ASN A 330 -24.39 26.83 -4.32
CA ASN A 330 -24.03 26.92 -5.75
C ASN A 330 -24.19 25.59 -6.51
N GLY A 331 -24.40 24.49 -5.78
CA GLY A 331 -24.50 23.14 -6.31
C GLY A 331 -23.20 22.35 -6.11
N ILE A 332 -23.36 21.08 -5.74
CA ILE A 332 -22.25 20.12 -5.67
C ILE A 332 -22.27 19.31 -6.96
N ASP A 333 -21.24 19.50 -7.77
CA ASP A 333 -21.03 18.73 -8.98
C ASP A 333 -19.59 18.22 -9.09
N ASP A 334 -19.37 17.45 -10.15
CA ASP A 334 -18.13 16.80 -10.50
C ASP A 334 -16.96 17.77 -10.74
N THR A 335 -17.22 19.03 -11.06
CA THR A 335 -16.22 20.07 -11.28
C THR A 335 -15.85 20.73 -9.96
N VAL A 336 -16.84 21.05 -9.12
CA VAL A 336 -16.62 21.58 -7.77
C VAL A 336 -15.82 20.61 -6.92
N LEU A 337 -16.15 19.31 -6.96
CA LEU A 337 -15.44 18.30 -6.19
C LEU A 337 -14.04 17.97 -6.75
N ALA A 338 -13.77 18.30 -8.02
CA ALA A 338 -12.44 18.17 -8.61
C ALA A 338 -11.53 19.36 -8.28
N ASP A 339 -12.08 20.48 -7.78
CA ASP A 339 -11.30 21.63 -7.35
C ASP A 339 -10.38 21.25 -6.18
N PRO A 340 -9.05 21.42 -6.29
CA PRO A 340 -8.12 21.07 -5.24
C PRO A 340 -8.40 21.73 -3.89
N GLN A 341 -8.82 23.00 -3.86
CA GLN A 341 -9.10 23.70 -2.61
C GLN A 341 -10.31 23.10 -1.91
N VAL A 342 -11.40 22.86 -2.65
CA VAL A 342 -12.62 22.23 -2.10
C VAL A 342 -12.34 20.80 -1.64
N ASN A 343 -11.67 20.00 -2.48
CA ASN A 343 -11.42 18.59 -2.19
C ASN A 343 -10.49 18.40 -0.98
N ILE A 344 -9.44 19.23 -0.87
CA ILE A 344 -8.51 19.22 0.27
C ILE A 344 -9.21 19.71 1.54
N ALA A 345 -9.98 20.81 1.47
CA ALA A 345 -10.67 21.36 2.64
C ALA A 345 -11.68 20.37 3.25
N ILE A 346 -12.48 19.69 2.43
CA ILE A 346 -13.46 18.70 2.91
C ILE A 346 -12.80 17.50 3.62
N SER A 347 -11.57 17.19 3.23
CA SER A 347 -10.86 16.00 3.70
C SER A 347 -9.99 16.22 4.94
N ALA A 348 -9.59 17.47 5.20
CA ALA A 348 -8.80 17.87 6.36
C ALA A 348 -9.68 17.90 7.62
#